data_AF-A0A2H0C5Q7-F1
#
_entry.id   AF-A0A2H0C5Q7-F1
#
_cell.length_a   1.000
_cell.length_b   1.000
_cell.length_c   1.000
_cell.angle_alpha   90.00
_cell.angle_beta   90.00
_cell.angle_gamma   90.00
#
_symmetry.space_group_name_H-M   'P 1'
#
loop_
_entity.id
_entity.type
_entity.pdbx_description
1 polymer ?
#
loop_
_entity_poly.entity_id
_entity_poly.type
_entity_poly.pdbx_seq_one_letter_code
_entity_poly.pdbx_strand_id
1 'polypeptide(L)'
;MDIIKFVIDFILHIDVHLGQIITTYGVATYAILFAIIFTETGLVFTPFLPGDSLLFAAGAFAALGSLNIFVLLFLIWLAAFLGDTSNYWIGHFFGKKLVAHPKIPIDEKHIKETQKFFDKHGGKTIILARFIPFIRTFAPFVAGIGKMHYGQFISYNIIGGALWVGI
;
A
#
# COMPACT_ATOMS: atom_id res chain seq x y z
N MET A 1 4.99 -25.55 12.32
CA MET A 1 4.81 -24.32 13.14
C MET A 1 5.99 -23.35 12.98
N ASP A 2 7.07 -23.76 12.32
CA ASP A 2 8.30 -22.98 12.17
C ASP A 2 8.24 -21.93 11.06
N ILE A 3 7.51 -22.19 9.98
CA ILE A 3 7.37 -21.24 8.85
C ILE A 3 6.62 -19.97 9.27
N ILE A 4 5.56 -20.10 10.08
CA ILE A 4 4.78 -18.93 10.53
C ILE A 4 5.60 -18.08 11.49
N LYS A 5 6.33 -18.71 12.43
CA LYS A 5 7.24 -18.00 13.33
C LYS A 5 8.39 -17.35 12.57
N PHE A 6 8.97 -18.04 11.58
CA PHE A 6 10.00 -17.50 10.70
C PHE A 6 9.49 -16.30 9.90
N VAL A 7 8.29 -16.38 9.32
CA VAL A 7 7.69 -15.26 8.57
C VAL A 7 7.39 -14.09 9.51
N ILE A 8 6.89 -14.34 10.72
CA ILE A 8 6.64 -13.28 11.71
C ILE A 8 7.96 -12.65 12.18
N ASP A 9 8.98 -13.44 12.48
CA ASP A 9 10.29 -12.96 12.94
C ASP A 9 11.04 -12.21 11.83
N PHE A 10 10.96 -12.70 10.59
CA PHE A 10 11.46 -12.03 9.40
C PHE A 10 10.75 -10.70 9.14
N ILE A 11 9.43 -10.66 9.33
CA ILE A 11 8.64 -9.42 9.23
C ILE A 11 9.04 -8.45 10.35
N LEU A 12 9.26 -8.92 11.58
CA LEU A 12 9.57 -8.07 12.74
C LEU A 12 11.02 -7.55 12.78
N HIS A 13 11.99 -8.28 12.23
CA HIS A 13 13.43 -7.93 12.22
C HIS A 13 13.97 -7.63 10.82
N ILE A 14 13.10 -7.11 9.95
CA ILE A 14 13.38 -6.99 8.53
C ILE A 14 14.47 -5.94 8.22
N ASP A 15 14.69 -4.99 9.14
CA ASP A 15 15.76 -4.00 9.13
C ASP A 15 17.16 -4.64 9.24
N VAL A 16 17.30 -5.68 10.06
CA VAL A 16 18.54 -6.45 10.23
C VAL A 16 18.78 -7.38 9.03
N HIS A 17 17.71 -7.99 8.52
CA HIS A 17 17.78 -8.87 7.35
C HIS A 17 18.01 -8.10 6.04
N LEU A 18 17.60 -6.84 5.95
CA LEU A 18 17.82 -6.01 4.76
C LEU A 18 19.30 -5.90 4.37
N GLY A 19 20.19 -5.72 5.34
CA GLY A 19 21.64 -5.66 5.09
C GLY A 19 22.20 -6.98 4.54
N GLN A 20 21.70 -8.12 5.03
CA GLN A 20 22.06 -9.44 4.50
C GLN A 20 21.46 -9.68 3.12
N ILE A 21 20.24 -9.20 2.87
CA ILE A 21 19.57 -9.32 1.58
C ILE A 21 20.32 -8.49 0.52
N ILE A 22 20.73 -7.27 0.85
CA ILE A 22 21.48 -6.40 -0.07
C ILE A 22 22.82 -7.04 -0.46
N THR A 23 23.55 -7.58 0.50
CA THR A 23 24.85 -8.21 0.26
C THR A 23 24.74 -9.56 -0.47
N THR A 24 23.66 -10.32 -0.25
CA THR A 24 23.46 -11.65 -0.85
C THR A 24 22.77 -11.61 -2.21
N TYR A 25 21.78 -10.74 -2.38
CA TYR A 25 20.89 -10.72 -3.54
C TYR A 25 21.13 -9.53 -4.48
N GLY A 26 21.88 -8.50 -4.07
CA GLY A 26 22.25 -7.38 -4.92
C GLY A 26 21.04 -6.74 -5.61
N VAL A 27 20.94 -6.88 -6.94
CA VAL A 27 19.82 -6.37 -7.75
C VAL A 27 18.47 -7.02 -7.39
N ALA A 28 18.44 -8.26 -6.93
CA ALA A 28 17.18 -8.90 -6.54
C ALA A 28 16.57 -8.30 -5.26
N THR A 29 17.33 -7.50 -4.49
CA THR A 29 16.81 -6.70 -3.37
C THR A 29 15.68 -5.77 -3.81
N TYR A 30 15.80 -5.16 -4.98
CA TYR A 30 14.77 -4.28 -5.54
C TYR A 30 13.44 -5.02 -5.72
N ALA A 31 13.48 -6.26 -6.22
CA ALA A 31 12.27 -7.08 -6.41
C ALA A 31 11.65 -7.50 -5.06
N ILE A 32 12.48 -7.79 -4.06
CA ILE A 32 12.02 -8.12 -2.70
C ILE A 32 11.33 -6.91 -2.06
N LEU A 33 11.96 -5.73 -2.13
CA LEU A 33 11.38 -4.48 -1.65
C LEU A 33 10.05 -4.16 -2.36
N PHE A 34 10.00 -4.33 -3.68
CA PHE A 34 8.78 -4.18 -4.47
C PHE A 34 7.68 -5.09 -3.94
N ALA A 35 7.96 -6.39 -3.78
CA ALA A 35 6.98 -7.38 -3.36
C ALA A 35 6.43 -7.08 -1.97
N ILE A 36 7.28 -6.65 -1.03
CA ILE A 36 6.86 -6.34 0.33
C ILE A 36 5.95 -5.11 0.34
N ILE A 37 6.37 -4.00 -0.27
CA ILE A 37 5.57 -2.76 -0.33
C ILE A 37 4.26 -3.00 -1.08
N PHE A 38 4.32 -3.71 -2.20
CA PHE A 38 3.13 -4.10 -2.96
C PHE A 38 2.17 -4.93 -2.10
N THR A 39 2.68 -5.87 -1.30
CA THR A 39 1.85 -6.71 -0.44
C THR A 39 1.20 -5.88 0.67
N GLU A 40 1.96 -5.05 1.37
CA GLU A 40 1.45 -4.16 2.42
C GLU A 40 0.35 -3.23 1.90
N THR A 41 0.56 -2.63 0.73
CA THR A 41 -0.36 -1.62 0.16
C THR A 41 -1.53 -2.25 -0.58
N GLY A 42 -1.29 -3.38 -1.25
CA GLY A 42 -2.24 -4.06 -2.12
C GLY A 42 -3.20 -5.01 -1.41
N LEU A 43 -2.80 -5.58 -0.26
CA LEU A 43 -3.65 -6.44 0.53
C LEU A 43 -4.24 -5.67 1.73
N VAL A 44 -5.56 -5.49 1.71
CA VAL A 44 -6.34 -4.84 2.78
C VAL A 44 -6.04 -5.40 4.17
N PHE A 45 -5.71 -6.70 4.25
CA PHE A 45 -5.51 -7.41 5.50
C PHE A 45 -4.08 -7.38 6.01
N THR A 46 -3.11 -6.76 5.31
CA THR A 46 -1.70 -6.79 5.74
C THR A 46 -1.07 -5.42 6.03
N PRO A 47 -1.77 -4.44 6.65
CA PRO A 47 -1.17 -3.15 6.98
C PRO A 47 -0.14 -3.22 8.13
N PHE A 48 0.12 -4.42 8.65
CA PHE A 48 1.08 -4.69 9.72
C PHE A 48 2.47 -5.08 9.22
N LEU A 49 2.70 -5.17 7.90
CA LEU A 49 4.06 -5.28 7.38
C LEU A 49 4.80 -3.95 7.58
N PRO A 50 6.05 -3.95 8.05
CA PRO A 50 6.80 -2.73 8.33
C PRO A 50 7.47 -2.17 7.07
N GLY A 51 6.69 -1.81 6.05
CA GLY A 51 7.24 -1.20 4.83
C GLY A 51 7.83 0.17 5.07
N ASP A 52 7.30 0.98 5.99
CA ASP A 52 7.88 2.29 6.31
C ASP A 52 9.30 2.15 6.90
N SER A 53 9.51 1.17 7.78
CA SER A 53 10.84 0.87 8.34
C SER A 53 11.79 0.32 7.26
N LEU A 54 11.29 -0.53 6.35
CA LEU A 54 12.06 -1.02 5.19
C LEU A 54 12.48 0.12 4.26
N LEU A 55 11.59 1.06 3.99
CA LEU A 55 11.86 2.23 3.16
C LEU A 55 12.95 3.10 3.78
N PHE A 56 12.88 3.31 5.09
CA PHE A 56 13.90 4.05 5.83
C PHE A 56 15.27 3.35 5.74
N ALA A 57 15.31 2.04 5.98
CA ALA A 57 16.53 1.24 5.89
C ALA A 57 17.08 1.21 4.45
N ALA A 58 16.23 0.99 3.44
CA ALA A 58 16.61 1.02 2.03
C ALA A 58 17.15 2.39 1.59
N GLY A 59 16.58 3.48 2.10
CA GLY A 59 17.08 4.84 1.91
C GLY A 59 18.46 5.05 2.53
N ALA A 60 18.69 4.55 3.75
CA ALA A 60 20.00 4.59 4.40
C ALA A 60 21.06 3.82 3.59
N PHE A 61 20.73 2.63 3.09
CA PHE A 61 21.63 1.86 2.21
C PHE A 61 21.85 2.51 0.85
N ALA A 62 20.85 3.22 0.30
CA ALA A 62 21.03 4.01 -0.91
C ALA A 62 22.00 5.18 -0.68
N ALA A 63 21.94 5.85 0.48
CA ALA A 63 22.87 6.90 0.85
C ALA A 63 24.32 6.40 1.01
N LEU A 64 24.49 5.13 1.43
CA LEU A 64 25.81 4.46 1.50
C LEU A 64 26.34 4.01 0.14
N GLY A 65 25.58 4.18 -0.95
CA GLY A 65 25.97 3.77 -2.30
C GLY A 65 25.68 2.31 -2.63
N SER A 66 25.07 1.55 -1.71
CA SER A 66 24.73 0.14 -1.92
C SER A 66 23.49 -0.04 -2.82
N LEU A 67 22.65 0.98 -2.92
CA LEU A 67 21.47 1.01 -3.78
C LEU A 67 21.39 2.32 -4.58
N ASN A 68 20.87 2.25 -5.80
CA ASN A 68 20.59 3.41 -6.62
C ASN A 68 19.26 4.03 -6.18
N ILE A 69 19.34 5.25 -5.65
CA ILE A 69 18.19 5.98 -5.13
C ILE A 69 17.11 6.22 -6.20
N PHE A 70 17.47 6.50 -7.45
CA PHE A 70 16.49 6.76 -8.51
C PHE A 70 15.69 5.50 -8.86
N VAL A 71 16.37 4.35 -8.93
CA VAL A 71 15.72 3.04 -9.14
C VAL A 71 14.81 2.71 -7.96
N LEU A 72 15.30 2.93 -6.74
CA LEU A 72 14.55 2.69 -5.51
C LEU A 72 13.27 3.54 -5.48
N LEU A 73 13.36 4.85 -5.68
CA LEU A 73 12.21 5.77 -5.69
C LEU A 73 11.16 5.37 -6.75
N PHE A 74 11.60 5.11 -7.99
CA PHE A 74 10.69 4.69 -9.06
C PHE A 74 9.97 3.39 -8.72
N LEU A 75 10.69 2.43 -8.14
CA LEU A 75 10.16 1.12 -7.82
C LEU A 75 9.19 1.17 -6.63
N ILE A 76 9.48 1.97 -5.60
CA ILE A 76 8.56 2.22 -4.48
C ILE A 76 7.27 2.86 -4.99
N TRP A 77 7.41 3.89 -5.84
CA TRP A 77 6.27 4.57 -6.45
C TRP A 77 5.40 3.58 -7.24
N LEU A 78 6.02 2.74 -8.06
CA LEU A 78 5.34 1.72 -8.86
C LEU A 78 4.66 0.66 -7.99
N ALA A 79 5.32 0.18 -6.93
CA ALA A 79 4.77 -0.80 -6.00
C ALA A 79 3.53 -0.26 -5.30
N ALA A 80 3.61 0.97 -4.79
CA ALA A 80 2.50 1.64 -4.10
C ALA A 80 1.34 1.91 -5.08
N PHE A 81 1.63 2.39 -6.28
CA PHE A 81 0.62 2.62 -7.32
C PHE A 81 -0.14 1.34 -7.71
N LEU A 82 0.58 0.24 -7.94
CA LEU A 82 -0.01 -1.05 -8.30
C LEU A 82 -0.76 -1.68 -7.12
N GLY A 83 -0.23 -1.54 -5.90
CA GLY A 83 -0.90 -1.97 -4.68
C GLY A 83 -2.23 -1.26 -4.50
N ASP A 84 -2.25 0.07 -4.50
CA ASP A 84 -3.47 0.88 -4.39
C ASP A 84 -4.49 0.56 -5.47
N THR A 85 -4.03 0.32 -6.71
CA THR A 85 -4.90 -0.10 -7.82
C THR A 85 -5.53 -1.46 -7.55
N SER A 86 -4.74 -2.44 -7.13
CA SER A 86 -5.24 -3.78 -6.77
C SER A 86 -6.27 -3.69 -5.66
N ASN A 87 -5.97 -2.86 -4.65
CA ASN A 87 -6.81 -2.65 -3.49
C ASN A 87 -8.14 -1.95 -3.81
N TYR A 88 -8.13 -0.95 -4.69
CA TYR A 88 -9.34 -0.34 -5.24
C TYR A 88 -10.24 -1.37 -5.93
N TRP A 89 -9.65 -2.24 -6.78
CA TRP A 89 -10.42 -3.27 -7.47
C TRP A 89 -10.98 -4.33 -6.52
N ILE A 90 -10.21 -4.70 -5.50
CA ILE A 90 -10.70 -5.58 -4.41
C ILE A 90 -11.93 -4.92 -3.76
N GLY A 91 -11.87 -3.65 -3.38
CA GLY A 91 -13.02 -2.92 -2.84
C GLY A 91 -14.20 -2.82 -3.80
N HIS A 92 -13.94 -2.59 -5.08
CA HIS A 92 -14.96 -2.45 -6.12
C HIS A 92 -15.74 -3.75 -6.38
N PHE A 93 -15.04 -4.88 -6.48
CA PHE A 93 -15.65 -6.18 -6.74
C PHE A 93 -16.19 -6.84 -5.48
N PHE A 94 -15.40 -6.87 -4.40
CA PHE A 94 -15.79 -7.53 -3.16
C PHE A 94 -16.69 -6.66 -2.28
N GLY A 95 -16.75 -5.34 -2.48
CA GLY A 95 -17.60 -4.44 -1.70
C GLY A 95 -19.07 -4.85 -1.68
N LYS A 96 -19.64 -5.20 -2.84
CA LYS A 96 -21.02 -5.72 -2.90
C LYS A 96 -21.19 -7.04 -2.14
N LYS A 97 -20.18 -7.91 -2.16
CA LYS A 97 -20.21 -9.24 -1.52
C LYS A 97 -20.04 -9.15 0.00
N LEU A 98 -19.24 -8.20 0.49
CA LEU A 98 -19.09 -7.88 1.91
C LEU A 98 -20.39 -7.33 2.49
N VAL A 99 -21.08 -6.47 1.75
CA VAL A 99 -22.33 -5.83 2.18
C VAL A 99 -23.48 -6.83 2.21
N ALA A 100 -23.48 -7.79 1.30
CA ALA A 100 -24.43 -8.90 1.31
C ALA A 100 -24.12 -9.97 2.38
N HIS A 101 -22.99 -9.88 3.10
CA HIS A 101 -22.61 -10.88 4.09
C HIS A 101 -23.20 -10.56 5.48
N PRO A 102 -24.02 -11.45 6.06
CA PRO A 102 -24.72 -11.19 7.33
C PRO A 102 -23.81 -11.06 8.56
N LYS A 103 -22.52 -11.43 8.45
CA LYS A 103 -21.53 -11.30 9.54
C LYS A 103 -20.76 -9.99 9.51
N ILE A 104 -20.89 -9.18 8.46
CA ILE A 104 -20.13 -7.94 8.31
C ILE A 104 -21.11 -6.77 8.55
N PRO A 105 -20.88 -5.93 9.58
CA PRO A 105 -21.81 -4.88 9.98
C PRO A 105 -21.71 -3.63 9.08
N ILE A 106 -21.68 -3.82 7.75
CA ILE A 106 -21.66 -2.71 6.78
C ILE A 106 -23.09 -2.49 6.29
N ASP A 107 -23.74 -1.48 6.86
CA ASP A 107 -25.07 -1.04 6.45
C ASP A 107 -25.02 -0.34 5.08
N GLU A 108 -26.05 -0.54 4.24
CA GLU A 108 -26.17 0.12 2.93
C GLU A 108 -26.15 1.65 3.06
N LYS A 109 -26.63 2.17 4.19
CA LYS A 109 -26.61 3.60 4.50
C LYS A 109 -25.19 4.16 4.54
N HIS A 110 -24.25 3.46 5.17
CA HIS A 110 -22.84 3.89 5.25
C HIS A 110 -22.16 3.86 3.88
N ILE A 111 -22.53 2.95 3.00
CA ILE A 111 -22.02 2.93 1.62
C ILE A 111 -22.51 4.15 0.85
N LYS A 112 -23.80 4.50 0.96
CA LYS A 112 -24.36 5.69 0.31
C LYS A 112 -23.72 6.97 0.83
N GLU A 113 -23.44 7.04 2.14
CA GLU A 113 -22.70 8.16 2.74
C GLU A 113 -21.26 8.23 2.24
N THR A 114 -20.58 7.08 2.16
CA THR A 114 -19.25 6.95 1.59
C THR A 114 -19.23 7.42 0.13
N GLN A 115 -20.19 6.96 -0.68
CA GLN A 115 -20.32 7.38 -2.08
C GLN A 115 -20.51 8.90 -2.19
N LYS A 116 -21.44 9.49 -1.42
CA LYS A 116 -21.63 10.96 -1.38
C LYS A 116 -20.36 11.70 -0.93
N PHE A 117 -19.61 11.12 -0.01
CA PHE A 117 -18.35 11.68 0.46
C PHE A 117 -17.29 11.67 -0.65
N PHE A 118 -17.13 10.54 -1.35
CA PHE A 118 -16.18 10.43 -2.46
C PHE A 118 -16.60 11.27 -3.69
N ASP A 119 -17.90 11.40 -3.96
CA ASP A 119 -18.41 12.28 -5.00
C ASP A 119 -18.06 13.76 -4.72
N LYS A 120 -18.04 14.17 -3.45
CA LYS A 120 -17.79 15.56 -3.05
C LYS A 120 -16.32 15.88 -2.74
N HIS A 121 -15.56 14.93 -2.20
CA HIS A 121 -14.19 15.14 -1.69
C HIS A 121 -13.17 14.11 -2.18
N GLY A 122 -13.59 13.09 -2.93
CA GLY A 122 -12.86 11.84 -3.12
C GLY A 122 -11.42 12.00 -3.58
N GLY A 123 -11.17 12.92 -4.52
CA GLY A 123 -9.82 13.15 -5.01
C GLY A 123 -8.82 13.66 -3.97
N LYS A 124 -9.24 14.66 -3.17
CA LYS A 124 -8.39 15.22 -2.10
C LYS A 124 -8.20 14.20 -0.99
N THR A 125 -9.23 13.40 -0.69
CA THR A 125 -9.14 12.34 0.31
C THR A 125 -8.09 11.30 -0.02
N ILE A 126 -8.00 10.84 -1.28
CA ILE A 126 -6.99 9.84 -1.67
C ILE A 126 -5.56 10.36 -1.45
N ILE A 127 -5.30 11.62 -1.80
CA ILE A 127 -3.98 12.24 -1.58
C ILE A 127 -3.69 12.35 -0.07
N LEU A 128 -4.62 12.92 0.70
CA LEU A 128 -4.42 13.16 2.14
C LEU A 128 -4.30 11.86 2.93
N ALA A 129 -5.10 10.85 2.58
CA ALA A 129 -5.07 9.54 3.22
C ALA A 129 -3.70 8.86 3.11
N ARG A 130 -2.92 9.16 2.06
CA ARG A 130 -1.62 8.55 1.83
C ARG A 130 -0.58 8.91 2.88
N PHE A 131 -0.70 10.10 3.48
CA PHE A 131 0.21 10.58 4.52
C PHE A 131 -0.14 10.07 5.92
N ILE A 132 -1.28 9.41 6.08
CA ILE A 132 -1.70 8.87 7.37
C ILE A 132 -1.50 7.35 7.35
N PRO A 133 -0.59 6.81 8.20
CA PRO A 133 -0.40 5.37 8.34
C PRO A 133 -1.74 4.65 8.63
N PHE A 134 -1.86 3.40 8.19
CA PHE A 134 -3.09 2.61 8.18
C PHE A 134 -4.20 3.15 7.26
N ILE A 135 -4.54 4.45 7.30
CA ILE A 135 -5.59 5.02 6.45
C ILE A 135 -5.22 4.88 4.97
N ARG A 136 -3.94 5.01 4.62
CA ARG A 136 -3.45 4.84 3.24
C ARG A 136 -3.83 3.49 2.61
N THR A 137 -3.88 2.41 3.38
CA THR A 137 -4.23 1.07 2.87
C THR A 137 -5.74 0.86 2.84
N PHE A 138 -6.51 1.57 3.67
CA PHE A 138 -7.97 1.49 3.63
C PHE A 138 -8.60 2.45 2.60
N ALA A 139 -8.00 3.60 2.32
CA ALA A 139 -8.59 4.60 1.44
C ALA A 139 -8.87 4.09 0.00
N PRO A 140 -7.96 3.37 -0.68
CA PRO A 140 -8.25 2.76 -1.98
C PRO A 140 -9.39 1.75 -1.92
N PHE A 141 -9.41 0.92 -0.87
CA PHE A 141 -10.45 -0.08 -0.64
C PHE A 141 -11.83 0.58 -0.49
N VAL A 142 -11.93 1.59 0.37
CA VAL A 142 -13.17 2.32 0.63
C VAL A 142 -13.62 3.10 -0.60
N ALA A 143 -12.69 3.69 -1.37
CA ALA A 143 -12.99 4.32 -2.65
C ALA A 143 -13.56 3.32 -3.67
N GLY A 144 -13.05 2.09 -3.67
CA GLY A 144 -13.58 0.97 -4.44
C GLY A 144 -15.02 0.61 -4.03
N ILE A 145 -15.27 0.45 -2.72
CA ILE A 145 -16.62 0.16 -2.16
C ILE A 145 -17.60 1.27 -2.53
N GLY A 146 -17.20 2.52 -2.39
CA GLY A 146 -17.97 3.71 -2.75
C GLY A 146 -18.18 3.90 -4.25
N LYS A 147 -17.62 3.01 -5.09
CA LYS A 147 -17.67 3.08 -6.56
C LYS A 147 -17.23 4.43 -7.13
N MET A 148 -16.21 5.04 -6.52
CA MET A 148 -15.57 6.22 -7.07
C MET A 148 -15.12 5.93 -8.51
N HIS A 149 -15.28 6.86 -9.46
CA HIS A 149 -14.86 6.64 -10.84
C HIS A 149 -13.35 6.33 -10.93
N TYR A 150 -12.98 5.20 -11.52
CA TYR A 150 -11.60 4.72 -11.57
C TYR A 150 -10.62 5.74 -12.16
N GLY A 151 -11.04 6.48 -13.20
CA GLY A 151 -10.22 7.54 -13.80
C GLY A 151 -9.91 8.70 -12.85
N GLN A 152 -10.82 9.01 -11.91
CA GLN A 152 -10.51 10.00 -10.87
C GLN A 152 -9.54 9.38 -9.86
N PHE A 153 -9.86 8.20 -9.35
CA PHE A 153 -9.01 7.49 -8.38
C PHE A 153 -7.56 7.37 -8.85
N ILE A 154 -7.33 6.86 -10.08
CA ILE A 154 -5.98 6.63 -10.62
C ILE A 154 -5.19 7.93 -10.77
N SER A 155 -5.85 9.03 -11.18
CA SER A 155 -5.21 10.34 -11.33
C SER A 155 -4.73 10.87 -9.99
N TYR A 156 -5.56 10.80 -8.96
CA TYR A 156 -5.20 11.22 -7.60
C TYR A 156 -4.20 10.27 -6.94
N ASN A 157 -4.28 8.97 -7.25
CA ASN A 157 -3.32 7.98 -6.80
C ASN A 157 -1.91 8.27 -7.35
N ILE A 158 -1.80 8.55 -8.65
CA ILE A 158 -0.52 8.92 -9.30
C ILE A 158 0.08 10.16 -8.64
N ILE A 159 -0.71 11.22 -8.47
CA ILE A 159 -0.26 12.49 -7.89
C ILE A 159 0.13 12.29 -6.42
N GLY A 160 -0.74 11.66 -5.63
CA GLY A 160 -0.48 11.39 -4.22
C GLY A 160 0.74 10.50 -4.02
N GLY A 161 0.95 9.53 -4.91
CA GLY A 161 2.10 8.63 -4.86
C GLY A 161 3.39 9.33 -5.20
N ALA A 162 3.37 10.17 -6.23
CA ALA A 162 4.54 10.98 -6.60
C ALA A 162 4.91 11.95 -5.47
N LEU A 163 3.92 12.57 -4.83
CA LEU A 163 4.14 13.44 -3.67
C LEU A 163 4.69 12.68 -2.47
N TRP A 164 4.15 11.51 -2.16
CA TRP A 164 4.59 10.72 -1.02
C TRP A 164 6.01 10.16 -1.17
N VAL A 165 6.40 9.77 -2.39
CA VAL A 165 7.77 9.30 -2.67
C VAL A 165 8.76 10.47 -2.77
N GLY A 166 8.29 11.65 -3.18
CA GLY A 166 9.13 12.83 -3.38
C GLY A 166 9.37 13.70 -2.14
N ILE A 167 8.68 13.42 -1.02
CA ILE A 167 8.81 14.14 0.26
C ILE A 167 9.53 13.22 1.25
#